data_AF-A0A7W0UDJ4-F1
#
_entry.id   AF-A0A7W0UDJ4-F1
#
_cell.length_a   1.000
_cell.length_b   1.000
_cell.length_c   1.000
_cell.angle_alpha   90.00
_cell.angle_beta   90.00
_cell.angle_gamma   90.00
#
_symmetry.space_group_name_H-M   'P 1'
#
loop_
_entity.id
_entity.type
_entity.pdbx_description
1 polymer ?
#
loop_
_entity_poly.entity_id
_entity_poly.type
_entity_poly.pdbx_seq_one_letter_code
_entity_poly.pdbx_strand_id
1 'polypeptide(L)'
;MGTWTLRLVLAALVVLSPAAARPEAAEELSIRLAGQPLELVGTPDSLWVLTCVRRCSGEARRSTGRIVRIDPRDGRVLASVPLSRPHAIAVGSSGVYALDFWRDTVHRLDPQTLRTTASLRLVLPYEIAPGDDAFLPFDIAVGRNAVWVSTARGALARVDLGVSRVAAMLRLPVKGGEIAVGDGAVWLAQGLRGVYRVDPRTNRVSARIRIGPATGRLAVDRPLMGGGNVLAIGSWTQGGVLTGRRGVARIDPNRNRLEAVTPLASGPLAVAFGKGSLWSARVGGSSVERIEAGTGKVIGRFSTDDVSALAVAGGHVWTATRDGTIRRLAAP
;
A
#
# COMPACT_ATOMS: atom_id res chain seq x y z
N MET A 1 -21.75 85.93 -32.77
CA MET A 1 -22.33 84.71 -33.36
C MET A 1 -21.52 83.53 -32.86
N GLY A 2 -21.94 82.93 -31.73
CA GLY A 2 -21.17 81.92 -31.01
C GLY A 2 -21.49 80.51 -31.53
N THR A 3 -20.45 79.79 -31.95
CA THR A 3 -20.49 78.41 -32.41
C THR A 3 -20.53 77.45 -31.21
N TRP A 4 -21.56 76.61 -31.15
CA TRP A 4 -21.69 75.55 -30.14
C TRP A 4 -21.00 74.27 -30.63
N THR A 5 -20.00 73.80 -29.91
CA THR A 5 -19.40 72.47 -30.09
C THR A 5 -20.00 71.49 -29.08
N LEU A 6 -20.81 70.53 -29.54
CA LEU A 6 -21.25 69.41 -28.73
C LEU A 6 -20.06 68.48 -28.44
N ARG A 7 -19.69 68.35 -27.16
CA ARG A 7 -18.82 67.26 -26.69
C ARG A 7 -19.68 66.07 -26.27
N LEU A 8 -19.60 64.98 -27.03
CA LEU A 8 -20.10 63.67 -26.63
C LEU A 8 -19.19 63.11 -25.52
N VAL A 9 -19.73 62.90 -24.32
CA VAL A 9 -19.07 62.16 -23.24
C VAL A 9 -19.53 60.70 -23.33
N LEU A 10 -18.63 59.81 -23.74
CA LEU A 10 -18.84 58.36 -23.64
C LEU A 10 -18.66 57.92 -22.18
N ALA A 11 -19.76 57.57 -21.51
CA ALA A 11 -19.71 56.90 -20.22
C ALA A 11 -19.40 55.41 -20.42
N ALA A 12 -18.22 54.96 -20.01
CA ALA A 12 -17.88 53.54 -19.95
C ALA A 12 -18.59 52.89 -18.77
N LEU A 13 -19.60 52.05 -19.04
CA LEU A 13 -20.18 51.16 -18.03
C LEU A 13 -19.18 50.05 -17.69
N VAL A 14 -18.59 50.11 -16.50
CA VAL A 14 -17.84 49.00 -15.91
C VAL A 14 -18.83 48.02 -15.30
N VAL A 15 -19.07 46.89 -15.96
CA VAL A 15 -19.83 45.78 -15.39
C VAL A 15 -18.90 45.03 -14.43
N LEU A 16 -19.02 45.33 -13.13
CA LEU A 16 -18.41 44.53 -12.07
C LEU A 16 -19.12 43.17 -12.03
N SER A 17 -18.45 42.14 -12.53
CA SER A 17 -18.87 40.75 -12.28
C SER A 17 -18.72 40.47 -10.79
N PRO A 18 -19.70 39.84 -10.12
CA PRO A 18 -19.54 39.43 -8.74
C PRO A 18 -18.39 38.41 -8.69
N ALA A 19 -17.39 38.68 -7.86
CA ALA A 19 -16.33 37.72 -7.58
C ALA A 19 -17.00 36.42 -7.13
N ALA A 20 -16.82 35.35 -7.91
CA ALA A 20 -17.23 34.02 -7.50
C ALA A 20 -16.60 33.75 -6.13
N ALA A 21 -17.43 33.55 -5.11
CA ALA A 21 -16.96 33.13 -3.80
C ALA A 21 -16.09 31.88 -4.00
N ARG A 22 -14.82 31.97 -3.62
CA ARG A 22 -13.96 30.80 -3.55
C ARG A 22 -14.67 29.79 -2.65
N PRO A 23 -14.83 28.52 -3.06
CA PRO A 23 -15.34 27.52 -2.14
C PRO A 23 -14.43 27.55 -0.91
N GLU A 24 -15.04 27.80 0.25
CA GLU A 24 -14.41 27.68 1.55
C GLU A 24 -13.72 26.31 1.57
N ALA A 25 -12.39 26.30 1.62
CA ALA A 25 -11.62 25.07 1.52
C ALA A 25 -12.07 24.16 2.66
N ALA A 26 -12.79 23.07 2.32
CA ALA A 26 -13.22 22.08 3.29
C ALA A 26 -12.01 21.72 4.15
N GLU A 27 -12.13 21.94 5.46
CA GLU A 27 -11.04 21.80 6.41
C GLU A 27 -10.38 20.43 6.24
N GLU A 28 -9.10 20.45 5.85
CA GLU A 28 -8.39 19.23 5.49
C GLU A 28 -8.08 18.44 6.76
N LEU A 29 -8.87 17.39 6.99
CA LEU A 29 -8.74 16.55 8.17
C LEU A 29 -7.31 16.00 8.27
N SER A 30 -6.61 16.41 9.32
CA SER A 30 -5.19 16.15 9.55
C SER A 30 -4.95 15.73 10.99
N ILE A 31 -4.14 14.71 11.19
CA ILE A 31 -3.87 14.08 12.50
C ILE A 31 -2.36 13.93 12.65
N ARG A 32 -1.81 14.38 13.78
CA ARG A 32 -0.39 14.15 14.08
C ARG A 32 -0.22 12.94 14.98
N LEU A 33 0.47 11.91 14.48
CA LEU A 33 0.81 10.71 15.24
C LEU A 33 2.26 10.77 15.75
N ALA A 34 2.54 9.99 16.79
CA ALA A 34 3.89 9.79 17.27
C ALA A 34 4.68 8.84 16.34
N GLY A 35 5.88 9.27 15.96
CA GLY A 35 6.79 8.48 15.13
C GLY A 35 6.52 8.59 13.63
N GLN A 36 7.37 7.93 12.87
CA GLN A 36 7.34 7.87 11.41
C GLN A 36 6.36 6.78 10.96
N PRO A 37 5.36 7.06 10.11
CA PRO A 37 4.47 6.07 9.54
C PRO A 37 5.26 5.12 8.64
N LEU A 38 5.13 3.83 8.89
CA LEU A 38 5.71 2.76 8.09
C LEU A 38 4.71 2.23 7.06
N GLU A 39 3.45 2.09 7.48
CA GLU A 39 2.40 1.48 6.68
C GLU A 39 1.03 2.02 7.09
N LEU A 40 0.17 2.25 6.10
CA LEU A 40 -1.25 2.55 6.28
C LEU A 40 -2.07 1.41 5.69
N VAL A 41 -3.02 0.88 6.47
CA VAL A 41 -3.96 -0.15 6.02
C VAL A 41 -5.37 0.37 6.18
N GLY A 42 -6.12 0.40 5.07
CA GLY A 42 -7.48 0.89 5.03
C GLY A 42 -8.51 -0.23 5.09
N THR A 43 -9.56 -0.02 5.88
CA THR A 43 -10.77 -0.84 5.89
C THR A 43 -11.99 0.08 5.70
N PRO A 44 -13.20 -0.46 5.42
CA PRO A 44 -14.40 0.36 5.34
C PRO A 44 -14.63 1.23 6.59
N ASP A 45 -14.35 0.70 7.79
CA ASP A 45 -14.71 1.35 9.05
C ASP A 45 -13.52 1.95 9.81
N SER A 46 -12.30 1.71 9.37
CA SER A 46 -11.10 2.09 10.13
C SER A 46 -9.88 2.31 9.22
N LEU A 47 -9.12 3.35 9.52
CA LEU A 47 -7.76 3.52 9.06
C LEU A 47 -6.79 2.98 10.12
N TRP A 48 -5.83 2.18 9.70
CA TRP A 48 -4.82 1.59 10.56
C TRP A 48 -3.45 2.13 10.19
N VAL A 49 -2.68 2.56 11.17
CA VAL A 49 -1.33 3.11 10.97
C VAL A 49 -0.33 2.35 11.81
N LEU A 50 0.68 1.79 11.16
CA LEU A 50 1.88 1.29 11.80
C LEU A 50 2.91 2.42 11.84
N THR A 51 3.38 2.79 13.03
CA THR A 51 4.44 3.79 13.18
C THR A 51 5.69 3.19 13.81
N CYS A 52 6.85 3.76 13.49
CA CYS A 52 8.07 3.58 14.25
C CYS A 52 8.42 4.87 15.01
N VAL A 53 8.57 4.77 16.33
CA VAL A 53 8.73 5.92 17.24
C VAL A 53 10.20 6.11 17.66
N ARG A 54 10.92 5.03 17.95
CA ARG A 54 12.31 5.09 18.41
C ARG A 54 13.17 4.02 17.75
N ARG A 55 14.45 4.35 17.53
CA ARG A 55 15.50 3.45 17.02
C ARG A 55 15.12 2.79 15.69
N CYS A 56 14.56 3.59 14.78
CA CYS A 56 14.04 3.18 13.48
C CYS A 56 15.10 3.08 12.37
N SER A 57 16.34 3.49 12.66
CA SER A 57 17.46 3.47 11.73
C SER A 57 18.31 2.20 11.85
N GLY A 58 19.14 1.95 10.83
CA GLY A 58 20.00 0.77 10.74
C GLY A 58 19.19 -0.51 10.69
N GLU A 59 19.61 -1.52 11.44
CA GLU A 59 18.90 -2.81 11.52
C GLU A 59 17.59 -2.74 12.32
N ALA A 60 17.33 -1.67 13.08
CA ALA A 60 16.10 -1.51 13.86
C ALA A 60 15.77 -2.65 14.86
N ARG A 61 16.76 -3.46 15.29
CA ARG A 61 16.58 -4.60 16.25
C ARG A 61 15.94 -4.25 17.59
N ARG A 62 16.00 -2.97 17.98
CA ARG A 62 15.44 -2.46 19.23
C ARG A 62 14.43 -1.36 18.97
N SER A 63 13.88 -1.30 17.75
CA SER A 63 12.89 -0.29 17.40
C SER A 63 11.61 -0.50 18.20
N THR A 64 10.97 0.61 18.55
CA THR A 64 9.66 0.61 19.19
C THR A 64 8.73 1.47 18.36
N GLY A 65 7.54 0.96 18.12
CA GLY A 65 6.52 1.58 17.29
C GLY A 65 5.15 1.55 17.95
N ARG A 66 4.13 1.84 17.15
CA ARG A 66 2.73 1.74 17.56
C ARG A 66 1.88 1.21 16.42
N ILE A 67 0.81 0.51 16.77
CA ILE A 67 -0.34 0.34 15.89
C ILE A 67 -1.40 1.34 16.37
N VAL A 68 -1.93 2.14 15.46
CA VAL A 68 -2.94 3.16 15.71
C VAL A 68 -4.17 2.85 14.87
N ARG A 69 -5.34 2.80 15.50
CA ARG A 69 -6.63 2.69 14.83
C ARG A 69 -7.31 4.06 14.83
N ILE A 70 -7.76 4.51 13.68
CA ILE A 70 -8.35 5.83 13.44
C ILE A 70 -9.72 5.65 12.79
N ASP A 71 -10.71 6.43 13.23
CA ASP A 71 -11.99 6.56 12.54
C ASP A 71 -11.80 7.40 11.26
N PRO A 72 -12.07 6.86 10.07
CA PRO A 72 -11.81 7.56 8.82
C PRO A 72 -12.86 8.65 8.52
N ARG A 73 -13.89 8.82 9.36
CA ARG A 73 -14.91 9.86 9.15
C ARG A 73 -14.46 11.19 9.73
N ASP A 74 -13.97 11.16 10.97
CA ASP A 74 -13.66 12.33 11.79
C ASP A 74 -12.18 12.41 12.22
N GLY A 75 -11.37 11.39 11.91
CA GLY A 75 -9.94 11.38 12.22
C GLY A 75 -9.60 11.04 13.66
N ARG A 76 -10.60 10.67 14.47
CA ARG A 76 -10.38 10.38 15.88
C ARG A 76 -9.56 9.11 16.04
N VAL A 77 -8.50 9.18 16.85
CA VAL A 77 -7.74 7.99 17.27
C VAL A 77 -8.63 7.16 18.20
N LEU A 78 -9.03 5.97 17.74
CA LEU A 78 -9.90 5.05 18.47
C LEU A 78 -9.12 4.18 19.45
N ALA A 79 -7.93 3.74 19.04
CA ALA A 79 -7.06 2.89 19.86
C ALA A 79 -5.60 3.06 19.44
N SER A 80 -4.68 2.87 20.39
CA SER A 80 -3.26 2.89 20.09
C SER A 80 -2.47 2.05 21.09
N VAL A 81 -1.66 1.11 20.58
CA VAL A 81 -0.86 0.19 21.39
C VAL A 81 0.62 0.26 20.98
N PRO A 82 1.58 0.20 21.93
CA PRO A 82 2.99 0.06 21.59
C PRO A 82 3.28 -1.31 20.95
N LEU A 83 4.19 -1.34 19.99
CA LEU A 83 4.69 -2.55 19.35
C LEU A 83 6.22 -2.57 19.40
N SER A 84 6.81 -3.73 19.67
CA SER A 84 8.26 -3.92 19.52
C SER A 84 8.56 -4.30 18.08
N ARG A 85 9.62 -3.71 17.51
CA ARG A 85 10.14 -4.06 16.18
C ARG A 85 9.07 -4.05 15.07
N PRO A 86 8.31 -2.94 14.91
CA PRO A 86 7.29 -2.84 13.88
C PRO A 86 7.88 -3.10 12.49
N HIS A 87 7.26 -4.01 11.73
CA HIS A 87 7.67 -4.30 10.34
C HIS A 87 6.51 -4.11 9.35
N ALA A 88 5.47 -4.93 9.44
CA ALA A 88 4.28 -4.86 8.60
C ALA A 88 3.05 -5.35 9.38
N ILE A 89 1.86 -4.89 8.97
CA ILE A 89 0.57 -5.30 9.54
C ILE A 89 -0.41 -5.74 8.46
N ALA A 90 -1.25 -6.72 8.78
CA ALA A 90 -2.41 -7.08 7.97
C ALA A 90 -3.69 -6.92 8.79
N VAL A 91 -4.72 -6.35 8.20
CA VAL A 91 -6.02 -6.18 8.84
C VAL A 91 -7.10 -6.83 7.99
N GLY A 92 -7.94 -7.65 8.63
CA GLY A 92 -9.08 -8.28 7.99
C GLY A 92 -10.22 -8.46 8.98
N SER A 93 -11.35 -9.02 8.52
CA SER A 93 -12.53 -9.26 9.36
C SER A 93 -12.26 -10.19 10.55
N SER A 94 -11.21 -11.02 10.47
CA SER A 94 -10.81 -11.98 11.50
C SER A 94 -9.87 -11.43 12.57
N GLY A 95 -9.29 -10.24 12.37
CA GLY A 95 -8.39 -9.62 13.33
C GLY A 95 -7.31 -8.72 12.70
N VAL A 96 -6.43 -8.24 13.57
CA VAL A 96 -5.24 -7.47 13.21
C VAL A 96 -4.02 -8.36 13.44
N TYR A 97 -3.10 -8.38 12.49
CA TYR A 97 -1.90 -9.19 12.55
C TYR A 97 -0.67 -8.30 12.37
N ALA A 98 0.39 -8.55 13.14
CA ALA A 98 1.61 -7.77 13.08
C ALA A 98 2.85 -8.66 13.07
N LEU A 99 3.86 -8.28 12.30
CA LEU A 99 5.13 -8.99 12.23
C LEU A 99 6.18 -8.37 13.16
N ASP A 100 6.89 -9.23 13.89
CA ASP A 100 8.20 -8.93 14.48
C ASP A 100 9.29 -9.65 13.65
N PHE A 101 9.96 -8.88 12.79
CA PHE A 101 10.99 -9.36 11.85
C PHE A 101 12.13 -10.11 12.56
N TRP A 102 12.63 -9.59 13.68
CA TRP A 102 13.81 -10.14 14.34
C TRP A 102 13.51 -11.27 15.31
N ARG A 103 12.23 -11.54 15.58
CA ARG A 103 11.77 -12.67 16.41
C ARG A 103 11.09 -13.76 15.59
N ASP A 104 11.10 -13.64 14.27
CA ASP A 104 10.39 -14.53 13.37
C ASP A 104 8.90 -14.69 13.73
N THR A 105 8.27 -13.68 14.33
CA THR A 105 6.99 -13.87 15.02
C THR A 105 5.85 -13.14 14.32
N VAL A 106 4.71 -13.81 14.22
CA VAL A 106 3.41 -13.22 13.89
C VAL A 106 2.65 -13.03 15.19
N HIS A 107 2.13 -11.82 15.42
CA HIS A 107 1.24 -11.50 16.51
C HIS A 107 -0.18 -11.33 15.99
N ARG A 108 -1.16 -11.90 16.70
CA ARG A 108 -2.58 -11.59 16.50
C ARG A 108 -3.03 -10.62 17.57
N LEU A 109 -3.66 -9.52 17.18
CA LEU A 109 -4.22 -8.52 18.07
C LEU A 109 -5.74 -8.47 17.91
N ASP A 110 -6.42 -8.28 19.03
CA ASP A 110 -7.86 -8.01 19.04
C ASP A 110 -8.15 -6.66 18.37
N PRO A 111 -9.05 -6.57 17.38
CA PRO A 111 -9.25 -5.34 16.60
C PRO A 111 -9.89 -4.19 17.40
N GLN A 112 -10.53 -4.46 18.53
CA GLN A 112 -11.15 -3.41 19.36
C GLN A 112 -10.17 -2.88 20.40
N THR A 113 -9.53 -3.78 21.14
CA THR A 113 -8.67 -3.45 22.29
C THR A 113 -7.20 -3.33 21.93
N LEU A 114 -6.78 -3.83 20.77
CA LEU A 114 -5.39 -3.96 20.31
C LEU A 114 -4.49 -4.76 21.26
N ARG A 115 -5.07 -5.59 22.13
CA ARG A 115 -4.30 -6.51 22.95
C ARG A 115 -3.85 -7.70 22.10
N THR A 116 -2.59 -8.09 22.25
CA THR A 116 -2.09 -9.33 21.63
C THR A 116 -2.82 -10.53 22.24
N THR A 117 -3.49 -11.31 21.40
CA THR A 117 -4.28 -12.50 21.77
C THR A 117 -3.54 -13.80 21.48
N ALA A 118 -2.64 -13.80 20.51
CA ALA A 118 -1.80 -14.95 20.17
C ALA A 118 -0.46 -14.48 19.56
N SER A 119 0.55 -15.33 19.65
CA SER A 119 1.85 -15.12 19.01
C SER A 119 2.41 -16.46 18.55
N LEU A 120 2.91 -16.52 17.33
CA LEU A 120 3.48 -17.72 16.74
C LEU A 120 4.82 -17.40 16.10
N ARG A 121 5.86 -18.12 16.53
CA ARG A 121 7.17 -18.08 15.88
C ARG A 121 7.16 -18.95 14.62
N LEU A 122 7.64 -18.39 13.53
CA LEU A 122 7.86 -19.06 12.25
C LEU A 122 9.31 -19.53 12.17
N VAL A 123 9.51 -20.69 11.56
CA VAL A 123 10.83 -21.29 11.37
C VAL A 123 10.86 -21.88 9.97
N LEU A 124 11.96 -21.73 9.24
CA LEU A 124 12.08 -22.33 7.91
C LEU A 124 12.09 -23.86 8.02
N PRO A 125 11.51 -24.57 7.03
CA PRO A 125 11.57 -26.03 6.99
C PRO A 125 12.90 -26.52 6.37
N TYR A 126 13.92 -25.67 6.33
CA TYR A 126 15.26 -25.92 5.80
C TYR A 126 16.22 -24.87 6.35
N GLU A 127 17.49 -25.24 6.40
CA GLU A 127 18.56 -24.33 6.78
C GLU A 127 19.13 -23.64 5.53
N ILE A 128 19.36 -22.32 5.62
CA ILE A 128 20.04 -21.54 4.57
C ILE A 128 21.56 -21.75 4.66
N ALA A 129 22.06 -21.91 5.87
CA ALA A 129 23.42 -22.26 6.25
C ALA A 129 23.36 -23.10 7.55
N PRO A 130 24.40 -23.86 7.93
CA PRO A 130 24.37 -24.70 9.13
C PRO A 130 23.86 -23.94 10.37
N GLY A 131 22.72 -24.38 10.91
CA GLY A 131 22.07 -23.78 12.08
C GLY A 131 21.31 -22.46 11.85
N ASP A 132 21.15 -22.02 10.59
CA ASP A 132 20.35 -20.84 10.23
C ASP A 132 19.04 -21.25 9.53
N ASP A 133 18.00 -21.48 10.33
CA ASP A 133 16.62 -21.73 9.92
C ASP A 133 15.69 -20.52 10.17
N ALA A 134 16.25 -19.34 10.43
CA ALA A 134 15.47 -18.15 10.74
C ALA A 134 14.53 -17.78 9.58
N PHE A 135 13.28 -17.48 9.90
CA PHE A 135 12.25 -17.19 8.90
C PHE A 135 12.39 -15.77 8.34
N LEU A 136 12.62 -14.77 9.19
CA LEU A 136 12.71 -13.34 8.83
C LEU A 136 11.50 -12.88 7.99
N PRO A 137 10.31 -12.76 8.61
CA PRO A 137 9.07 -12.49 7.89
C PRO A 137 9.14 -11.11 7.23
N PHE A 138 8.84 -11.05 5.93
CA PHE A 138 8.97 -9.85 5.10
C PHE A 138 7.63 -9.14 4.89
N ASP A 139 6.59 -9.88 4.53
CA ASP A 139 5.27 -9.29 4.30
C ASP A 139 4.16 -10.22 4.80
N ILE A 140 3.00 -9.65 5.08
CA ILE A 140 1.84 -10.33 5.67
C ILE A 140 0.55 -9.92 4.96
N ALA A 141 -0.29 -10.89 4.63
CA ALA A 141 -1.62 -10.63 4.11
C ALA A 141 -2.62 -11.61 4.69
N VAL A 142 -3.82 -11.12 4.98
CA VAL A 142 -4.90 -11.94 5.53
C VAL A 142 -5.94 -12.26 4.46
N GLY A 143 -6.18 -13.56 4.27
CA GLY A 143 -7.28 -14.08 3.47
C GLY A 143 -8.46 -14.51 4.33
N ARG A 144 -9.51 -15.01 3.67
CA ARG A 144 -10.73 -15.48 4.36
C ARG A 144 -10.47 -16.56 5.42
N ASN A 145 -9.49 -17.44 5.20
CA ASN A 145 -9.29 -18.65 6.01
C ASN A 145 -7.86 -18.79 6.58
N ALA A 146 -6.95 -17.87 6.26
CA ALA A 146 -5.54 -17.98 6.65
C ALA A 146 -4.85 -16.63 6.61
N VAL A 147 -3.81 -16.51 7.43
CA VAL A 147 -2.80 -15.47 7.34
C VAL A 147 -1.64 -16.02 6.52
N TRP A 148 -1.18 -15.25 5.56
CA TRP A 148 -0.04 -15.60 4.71
C TRP A 148 1.12 -14.71 5.07
N VAL A 149 2.31 -15.29 5.21
CA VAL A 149 3.52 -14.56 5.58
C VAL A 149 4.64 -14.96 4.64
N SER A 150 5.18 -14.00 3.90
CA SER A 150 6.32 -14.24 3.01
C SER A 150 7.64 -14.03 3.72
N THR A 151 8.69 -14.59 3.14
CA THR A 151 10.07 -14.25 3.51
C THR A 151 10.94 -14.11 2.27
N ALA A 152 11.88 -13.18 2.34
CA ALA A 152 12.96 -13.03 1.36
C ALA A 152 13.89 -14.26 1.30
N ARG A 153 13.72 -15.23 2.21
CA ARG A 153 14.46 -16.51 2.26
C ARG A 153 13.81 -17.62 1.44
N GLY A 154 12.81 -17.29 0.62
CA GLY A 154 12.25 -18.20 -0.38
C GLY A 154 11.21 -19.16 0.19
N ALA A 155 10.44 -18.72 1.18
CA ALA A 155 9.31 -19.46 1.70
C ALA A 155 8.06 -18.59 1.82
N LEU A 156 6.91 -19.25 1.87
CA LEU A 156 5.61 -18.66 2.19
C LEU A 156 4.95 -19.52 3.26
N ALA A 157 4.71 -18.93 4.43
CA ALA A 157 3.97 -19.58 5.51
C ALA A 157 2.47 -19.32 5.33
N ARG A 158 1.68 -20.37 5.50
CA ARG A 158 0.24 -20.29 5.69
C ARG A 158 -0.06 -20.59 7.14
N VAL A 159 -0.53 -19.59 7.86
CA VAL A 159 -0.87 -19.65 9.28
C VAL A 159 -2.39 -19.64 9.42
N ASP A 160 -2.93 -20.36 10.39
CA ASP A 160 -4.35 -20.26 10.71
C ASP A 160 -4.71 -18.86 11.24
N LEU A 161 -6.00 -18.48 11.18
CA LEU A 161 -6.43 -17.15 11.63
C LEU A 161 -6.25 -16.94 13.14
N GLY A 162 -6.21 -18.03 13.92
CA GLY A 162 -5.94 -17.98 15.36
C GLY A 162 -4.48 -17.71 15.69
N VAL A 163 -3.56 -17.79 14.71
CA VAL A 163 -2.11 -17.75 14.94
C VAL A 163 -1.70 -18.80 15.98
N SER A 164 -2.29 -19.99 15.87
CA SER A 164 -2.04 -21.13 16.75
C SER A 164 -1.08 -22.14 16.11
N ARG A 165 -1.04 -22.21 14.77
CA ARG A 165 -0.18 -23.13 14.04
C ARG A 165 0.11 -22.71 12.60
N VAL A 166 1.26 -23.13 12.10
CA VAL A 166 1.55 -23.10 10.66
C VAL A 166 0.80 -24.25 10.00
N ALA A 167 -0.18 -23.94 9.16
CA ALA A 167 -0.96 -24.92 8.41
C ALA A 167 -0.21 -25.49 7.20
N ALA A 168 0.65 -24.69 6.57
CA ALA A 168 1.53 -25.14 5.51
C ALA A 168 2.76 -24.22 5.38
N MET A 169 3.86 -24.79 4.92
CA MET A 169 5.08 -24.04 4.59
C MET A 169 5.50 -24.36 3.17
N LEU A 170 5.41 -23.37 2.29
CA LEU A 170 5.67 -23.53 0.87
C LEU A 170 7.09 -23.06 0.56
N ARG A 171 7.91 -23.93 -0.05
CA ARG A 171 9.19 -23.53 -0.62
C ARG A 171 8.96 -22.84 -1.96
N LEU A 172 9.52 -21.65 -2.10
CA LEU A 172 9.48 -20.86 -3.32
C LEU A 172 10.81 -21.02 -4.06
N PRO A 173 10.79 -21.07 -5.40
CA PRO A 173 12.01 -21.27 -6.19
C PRO A 173 12.96 -20.05 -6.19
N VAL A 174 12.56 -18.95 -5.57
CA VAL A 174 13.29 -17.68 -5.47
C VAL A 174 12.85 -16.93 -4.22
N LYS A 175 13.66 -15.94 -3.80
CA LYS A 175 13.39 -15.02 -2.68
C LYS A 175 11.98 -14.42 -2.81
N GLY A 176 11.14 -14.58 -1.79
CA GLY A 176 9.79 -14.03 -1.78
C GLY A 176 9.78 -12.51 -1.65
N GLY A 177 8.73 -11.87 -2.19
CA GLY A 177 8.47 -10.43 -2.06
C GLY A 177 7.15 -10.13 -1.35
N GLU A 178 6.59 -8.94 -1.60
CA GLU A 178 5.27 -8.57 -1.11
C GLU A 178 4.18 -9.49 -1.67
N ILE A 179 3.07 -9.59 -0.94
CA ILE A 179 1.98 -10.52 -1.19
C ILE A 179 0.62 -9.84 -1.14
N ALA A 180 -0.31 -10.33 -1.96
CA ALA A 180 -1.71 -9.95 -1.91
C ALA A 180 -2.59 -11.19 -1.90
N VAL A 181 -3.71 -11.12 -1.20
CA VAL A 181 -4.70 -12.21 -1.17
C VAL A 181 -6.02 -11.71 -1.75
N GLY A 182 -6.53 -12.42 -2.74
CA GLY A 182 -7.76 -12.04 -3.45
C GLY A 182 -8.06 -12.98 -4.61
N ASP A 183 -9.31 -12.94 -5.09
CA ASP A 183 -9.80 -13.79 -6.18
C ASP A 183 -9.47 -15.29 -5.97
N GLY A 184 -9.57 -15.73 -4.71
CA GLY A 184 -9.35 -17.11 -4.31
C GLY A 184 -7.90 -17.58 -4.37
N ALA A 185 -6.93 -16.68 -4.48
CA ALA A 185 -5.51 -17.00 -4.56
C ALA A 185 -4.63 -16.09 -3.70
N VAL A 186 -3.37 -16.50 -3.54
CA VAL A 186 -2.30 -15.65 -3.01
C VAL A 186 -1.41 -15.28 -4.18
N TRP A 187 -1.15 -13.98 -4.34
CA TRP A 187 -0.36 -13.41 -5.41
C TRP A 187 0.95 -12.91 -4.83
N LEU A 188 2.07 -13.42 -5.34
CA LEU A 188 3.40 -13.15 -4.81
C LEU A 188 4.24 -12.37 -5.82
N ALA A 189 4.79 -11.23 -5.43
CA ALA A 189 5.83 -10.57 -6.21
C ALA A 189 7.10 -11.41 -6.21
N GLN A 190 7.69 -11.58 -7.40
CA GLN A 190 8.89 -12.38 -7.61
C GLN A 190 9.90 -11.66 -8.51
N GLY A 191 10.01 -10.33 -8.38
CA GLY A 191 10.97 -9.50 -9.12
C GLY A 191 10.88 -9.73 -10.63
N LEU A 192 12.02 -10.01 -11.27
CA LEU A 192 12.14 -10.30 -12.70
C LEU A 192 11.41 -11.58 -13.14
N ARG A 193 10.90 -12.38 -12.19
CA ARG A 193 10.09 -13.56 -12.51
C ARG A 193 8.60 -13.25 -12.65
N GLY A 194 8.18 -12.03 -12.34
CA GLY A 194 6.81 -11.55 -12.44
C GLY A 194 6.00 -11.83 -11.19
N VAL A 195 4.75 -12.27 -11.35
CA VAL A 195 3.84 -12.61 -10.25
C VAL A 195 3.59 -14.11 -10.22
N TYR A 196 3.64 -14.70 -9.03
CA TYR A 196 3.27 -16.09 -8.81
C TYR A 196 1.86 -16.16 -8.22
N ARG A 197 1.03 -17.04 -8.75
CA ARG A 197 -0.26 -17.40 -8.16
C ARG A 197 -0.07 -18.67 -7.35
N VAL A 198 -0.44 -18.63 -6.08
CA VAL A 198 -0.48 -19.78 -5.18
C VAL A 198 -1.93 -20.12 -4.92
N ASP A 199 -2.28 -21.38 -5.13
CA ASP A 199 -3.59 -21.92 -4.79
C ASP A 199 -3.64 -22.29 -3.30
N PRO A 200 -4.50 -21.62 -2.50
CA PRO A 200 -4.62 -21.87 -1.08
C PRO A 200 -5.27 -23.21 -0.76
N ARG A 201 -5.90 -23.93 -1.70
CA ARG A 201 -6.44 -25.26 -1.44
C ARG A 201 -5.35 -26.32 -1.48
N THR A 202 -4.47 -26.22 -2.47
CA THR A 202 -3.40 -27.20 -2.71
C THR A 202 -2.05 -26.79 -2.11
N ASN A 203 -1.91 -25.54 -1.66
CA ASN A 203 -0.64 -24.96 -1.20
C ASN A 203 0.47 -25.09 -2.25
N ARG A 204 0.14 -24.83 -3.52
CA ARG A 204 1.08 -24.94 -4.64
C ARG A 204 1.01 -23.72 -5.53
N VAL A 205 2.14 -23.39 -6.16
CA VAL A 205 2.17 -22.40 -7.24
C VAL A 205 1.38 -22.96 -8.42
N SER A 206 0.25 -22.35 -8.75
CA SER A 206 -0.64 -22.77 -9.83
C SER A 206 -0.39 -22.01 -11.14
N ALA A 207 0.20 -20.81 -11.07
CA ALA A 207 0.59 -20.05 -12.25
C ALA A 207 1.77 -19.13 -11.99
N ARG A 208 2.47 -18.79 -13.07
CA ARG A 208 3.50 -17.73 -13.11
C ARG A 208 3.21 -16.79 -14.27
N ILE A 209 2.99 -15.52 -13.97
CA ILE A 209 2.69 -14.48 -14.93
C ILE A 209 3.93 -13.63 -15.12
N ARG A 210 4.52 -13.68 -16.32
CA ARG A 210 5.68 -12.86 -16.70
C ARG A 210 5.18 -11.55 -17.29
N ILE A 211 5.88 -10.45 -17.02
CA ILE A 211 5.51 -9.11 -17.50
C ILE A 211 6.69 -8.53 -18.29
N GLY A 212 6.47 -8.36 -19.58
CA GLY A 212 7.49 -7.92 -20.55
C GLY A 212 8.36 -9.04 -21.12
N PRO A 213 9.07 -8.75 -22.24
CA PRO A 213 10.00 -9.69 -22.88
C PRO A 213 11.22 -9.96 -22.01
N ALA A 214 11.99 -11.01 -22.33
CA ALA A 214 13.14 -11.42 -21.52
C ALA A 214 14.21 -10.33 -21.33
N THR A 215 14.46 -9.52 -22.37
CA THR A 215 15.44 -8.42 -22.37
C THR A 215 14.95 -7.15 -21.68
N GLY A 216 13.65 -7.08 -21.37
CA GLY A 216 12.99 -5.90 -20.84
C GLY A 216 11.84 -6.24 -19.90
N ARG A 217 12.11 -6.91 -18.78
CA ARG A 217 11.07 -7.34 -17.83
C ARG A 217 10.74 -6.26 -16.82
N LEU A 218 9.48 -6.24 -16.39
CA LEU A 218 9.07 -5.55 -15.19
C LEU A 218 9.50 -6.39 -13.98
N ALA A 219 10.39 -5.85 -13.15
CA ALA A 219 10.73 -6.42 -11.86
C ALA A 219 9.61 -6.05 -10.87
N VAL A 220 8.69 -6.98 -10.63
CA VAL A 220 7.54 -6.77 -9.74
C VAL A 220 8.01 -6.77 -8.29
N ASP A 221 7.68 -5.71 -7.57
CA ASP A 221 7.94 -5.57 -6.14
C ASP A 221 6.66 -5.68 -5.31
N ARG A 222 5.50 -5.27 -5.85
CA ARG A 222 4.23 -5.22 -5.13
C ARG A 222 3.05 -5.73 -5.96
N PRO A 223 2.33 -6.77 -5.50
CA PRO A 223 0.99 -7.07 -5.97
C PRO A 223 -0.06 -6.40 -5.07
N LEU A 224 -1.18 -5.95 -5.64
CA LEU A 224 -2.40 -5.63 -4.88
C LEU A 224 -3.64 -6.01 -5.66
N MET A 225 -4.75 -6.18 -4.95
CA MET A 225 -6.05 -6.43 -5.56
C MET A 225 -6.73 -5.10 -5.90
N GLY A 226 -7.35 -5.02 -7.08
CA GLY A 226 -8.09 -3.82 -7.47
C GLY A 226 -8.92 -3.99 -8.73
N GLY A 227 -10.18 -3.55 -8.69
CA GLY A 227 -11.08 -3.54 -9.85
C GLY A 227 -11.31 -4.93 -10.45
N GLY A 228 -11.39 -5.97 -9.62
CA GLY A 228 -11.51 -7.37 -10.05
C GLY A 228 -10.25 -7.95 -10.70
N ASN A 229 -9.12 -7.26 -10.55
CA ASN A 229 -7.84 -7.64 -11.14
C ASN A 229 -6.72 -7.69 -10.09
N VAL A 230 -5.61 -8.32 -10.47
CA VAL A 230 -4.34 -8.18 -9.77
C VAL A 230 -3.55 -7.06 -10.44
N LEU A 231 -3.19 -6.05 -9.67
CA LEU A 231 -2.32 -4.96 -10.11
C LEU A 231 -0.91 -5.27 -9.62
N ALA A 232 0.04 -5.40 -10.54
CA ALA A 232 1.44 -5.71 -10.23
C ALA A 232 2.33 -4.51 -10.55
N ILE A 233 2.85 -3.86 -9.51
CA ILE A 233 3.73 -2.70 -9.62
C ILE A 233 5.18 -3.16 -9.62
N GLY A 234 5.98 -2.50 -10.43
CA GLY A 234 7.39 -2.82 -10.51
C GLY A 234 8.22 -1.76 -11.23
N SER A 235 9.50 -2.08 -11.39
CA SER A 235 10.47 -1.27 -12.11
C SER A 235 10.93 -1.99 -13.38
N TRP A 236 10.97 -1.28 -14.50
CA TRP A 236 11.40 -1.85 -15.77
C TRP A 236 12.91 -2.06 -15.78
N THR A 237 13.32 -3.17 -16.38
CA THR A 237 14.74 -3.49 -16.59
C THR A 237 15.11 -3.49 -18.06
N GLN A 238 16.40 -3.34 -18.35
CA GLN A 238 16.99 -3.56 -19.67
C GLN A 238 18.31 -4.29 -19.47
N GLY A 239 18.44 -5.49 -20.04
CA GLY A 239 19.63 -6.34 -19.82
C GLY A 239 19.85 -6.69 -18.34
N GLY A 240 18.79 -6.72 -17.53
CA GLY A 240 18.87 -6.98 -16.08
C GLY A 240 19.11 -5.75 -15.21
N VAL A 241 19.36 -4.58 -15.79
CA VAL A 241 19.60 -3.32 -15.06
C VAL A 241 18.32 -2.52 -14.93
N LEU A 242 18.05 -1.95 -13.75
CA LEU A 242 16.89 -1.07 -13.51
C LEU A 242 16.99 0.19 -14.38
N THR A 243 15.92 0.52 -15.09
CA THR A 243 15.85 1.70 -15.98
C THR A 243 15.33 2.97 -15.28
N GLY A 244 14.93 2.87 -14.01
CA GLY A 244 14.25 3.93 -13.26
C GLY A 244 12.77 4.13 -13.64
N ARG A 245 12.34 3.65 -14.82
CA ARG A 245 10.92 3.67 -15.24
C ARG A 245 10.12 2.64 -14.44
N ARG A 246 8.88 2.99 -14.09
CA ARG A 246 7.96 2.09 -13.38
C ARG A 246 6.70 1.83 -14.18
N GLY A 247 5.99 0.79 -13.79
CA GLY A 247 4.72 0.45 -14.40
C GLY A 247 3.82 -0.34 -13.47
N VAL A 248 2.54 -0.34 -13.79
CA VAL A 248 1.53 -1.22 -13.22
C VAL A 248 1.01 -2.14 -14.31
N ALA A 249 1.14 -3.44 -14.08
CA ALA A 249 0.58 -4.47 -14.93
C ALA A 249 -0.77 -4.92 -14.38
N ARG A 250 -1.80 -4.93 -15.23
CA ARG A 250 -3.12 -5.47 -14.92
C ARG A 250 -3.20 -6.92 -15.35
N ILE A 251 -3.49 -7.81 -14.40
CA ILE A 251 -3.56 -9.25 -14.62
C ILE A 251 -4.98 -9.72 -14.31
N ASP A 252 -5.59 -10.41 -15.26
CA ASP A 252 -6.85 -11.12 -15.09
C ASP A 252 -6.62 -12.37 -14.20
N PRO A 253 -7.22 -12.41 -12.99
CA PRO A 253 -7.02 -13.50 -12.06
C PRO A 253 -7.71 -14.80 -12.46
N ASN A 254 -8.76 -14.73 -13.29
CA ASN A 254 -9.49 -15.90 -13.77
C ASN A 254 -8.74 -16.61 -14.90
N ARG A 255 -8.08 -15.83 -15.76
CA ARG A 255 -7.33 -16.35 -16.91
C ARG A 255 -5.82 -16.46 -16.68
N ASN A 256 -5.30 -15.94 -15.55
CA ASN A 256 -3.86 -15.80 -15.28
C ASN A 256 -3.11 -15.07 -16.39
N ARG A 257 -3.72 -14.03 -16.97
CA ARG A 257 -3.23 -13.38 -18.17
C ARG A 257 -2.96 -11.90 -17.93
N LEU A 258 -1.81 -11.45 -18.42
CA LEU A 258 -1.50 -10.03 -18.52
C LEU A 258 -2.45 -9.37 -19.54
N GLU A 259 -3.20 -8.37 -19.10
CA GLU A 259 -4.13 -7.62 -19.94
C GLU A 259 -3.50 -6.34 -20.49
N ALA A 260 -2.86 -5.56 -19.63
CA ALA A 260 -2.25 -4.28 -19.98
C ALA A 260 -1.09 -3.95 -19.05
N VAL A 261 -0.19 -3.08 -19.51
CA VAL A 261 0.82 -2.46 -18.65
C VAL A 261 0.80 -0.96 -18.89
N THR A 262 0.68 -0.21 -17.81
CA THR A 262 0.60 1.25 -17.84
C THR A 262 1.86 1.83 -17.19
N PRO A 263 2.53 2.81 -17.83
CA PRO A 263 3.62 3.54 -17.20
C PRO A 263 3.16 4.24 -15.92
N LEU A 264 4.03 4.24 -14.91
CA LEU A 264 3.87 5.02 -13.69
C LEU A 264 4.99 6.05 -13.58
N ALA A 265 4.79 7.02 -12.69
CA ALA A 265 5.85 7.93 -12.28
C ALA A 265 7.10 7.15 -11.82
N SER A 266 8.28 7.65 -12.22
CA SER A 266 9.57 7.09 -11.81
C SER A 266 9.82 7.28 -10.31
N GLY A 267 10.60 6.36 -9.73
CA GLY A 267 11.03 6.38 -8.32
C GLY A 267 10.17 5.52 -7.38
N PRO A 268 10.51 5.44 -6.09
CA PRO A 268 9.72 4.68 -5.10
C PRO A 268 8.28 5.21 -5.02
N LEU A 269 7.31 4.31 -4.96
CA LEU A 269 5.88 4.65 -5.01
C LEU A 269 5.15 4.07 -3.79
N ALA A 270 4.32 4.92 -3.17
CA ALA A 270 3.22 4.51 -2.32
C ALA A 270 1.98 4.35 -3.20
N VAL A 271 1.28 3.21 -3.07
CA VAL A 271 0.10 2.92 -3.89
C VAL A 271 -1.00 2.32 -3.04
N ALA A 272 -2.25 2.59 -3.40
CA ALA A 272 -3.42 2.00 -2.77
C ALA A 272 -4.55 1.88 -3.80
N PHE A 273 -5.38 0.84 -3.69
CA PHE A 273 -6.58 0.74 -4.51
C PHE A 273 -7.82 1.04 -3.66
N GLY A 274 -8.73 1.83 -4.21
CA GLY A 274 -10.01 2.14 -3.58
C GLY A 274 -10.74 3.27 -4.30
N LYS A 275 -12.02 3.47 -3.98
CA LYS A 275 -12.91 4.38 -4.75
C LYS A 275 -12.90 4.07 -6.26
N GLY A 276 -12.78 2.79 -6.62
CA GLY A 276 -12.70 2.32 -8.02
C GLY A 276 -11.44 2.73 -8.78
N SER A 277 -10.41 3.24 -8.12
CA SER A 277 -9.19 3.73 -8.76
C SER A 277 -7.93 3.24 -8.07
N LEU A 278 -6.85 3.13 -8.83
CA LEU A 278 -5.50 3.03 -8.28
C LEU A 278 -5.05 4.45 -7.92
N TRP A 279 -4.56 4.63 -6.71
CA TRP A 279 -3.93 5.86 -6.26
C TRP A 279 -2.44 5.62 -6.13
N SER A 280 -1.64 6.57 -6.63
CA SER A 280 -0.19 6.45 -6.66
C SER A 280 0.46 7.77 -6.28
N ALA A 281 1.49 7.72 -5.44
CA ALA A 281 2.29 8.86 -5.06
C ALA A 281 3.76 8.47 -5.04
N ARG A 282 4.64 9.38 -5.46
CA ARG A 282 6.08 9.19 -5.26
C ARG A 282 6.41 9.40 -3.79
N VAL A 283 7.18 8.50 -3.21
CA VAL A 283 7.65 8.66 -1.83
C VAL A 283 8.52 9.92 -1.74
N GLY A 284 8.23 10.79 -0.77
CA GLY A 284 8.82 12.13 -0.62
C GLY A 284 8.31 13.17 -1.61
N GLY A 285 7.33 12.82 -2.45
CA GLY A 285 6.71 13.72 -3.42
C GLY A 285 5.54 14.53 -2.84
N SER A 286 5.13 15.55 -3.60
CA SER A 286 4.05 16.49 -3.23
C SER A 286 2.76 16.32 -4.06
N SER A 287 2.55 15.13 -4.63
CA SER A 287 1.30 14.86 -5.36
C SER A 287 0.89 13.40 -5.30
N VAL A 288 -0.42 13.18 -5.36
CA VAL A 288 -1.05 11.88 -5.53
C VAL A 288 -1.82 11.88 -6.86
N GLU A 289 -1.62 10.84 -7.64
CA GLU A 289 -2.29 10.61 -8.92
C GLU A 289 -3.41 9.58 -8.75
N ARG A 290 -4.59 9.90 -9.28
CA ARG A 290 -5.70 8.96 -9.43
C ARG A 290 -5.64 8.35 -10.83
N ILE A 291 -5.56 7.04 -10.87
CA ILE A 291 -5.37 6.25 -12.07
C ILE A 291 -6.59 5.34 -12.24
N GLU A 292 -7.24 5.44 -13.39
CA GLU A 292 -8.31 4.53 -13.76
C GLU A 292 -7.73 3.12 -13.91
N ALA A 293 -8.22 2.16 -13.13
CA ALA A 293 -7.58 0.84 -13.10
C ALA A 293 -7.79 0.01 -14.38
N GLY A 294 -8.87 0.25 -15.14
CA GLY A 294 -9.12 -0.45 -16.39
C GLY A 294 -8.13 -0.04 -17.49
N THR A 295 -7.95 1.25 -17.71
CA THR A 295 -7.11 1.77 -18.81
C THR A 295 -5.69 2.15 -18.37
N GLY A 296 -5.50 2.40 -17.07
CA GLY A 296 -4.30 3.01 -16.51
C GLY A 296 -4.18 4.51 -16.78
N LYS A 297 -5.21 5.16 -17.32
CA LYS A 297 -5.17 6.60 -17.56
C LYS A 297 -5.13 7.36 -16.23
N VAL A 298 -4.23 8.33 -16.11
CA VAL A 298 -4.27 9.30 -15.01
C VAL A 298 -5.49 10.20 -15.23
N ILE A 299 -6.43 10.15 -14.29
CA ILE A 299 -7.72 10.86 -14.33
C ILE A 299 -7.80 11.98 -13.28
N GLY A 300 -6.76 12.15 -12.47
CA GLY A 300 -6.66 13.27 -11.53
C GLY A 300 -5.28 13.35 -10.88
N ARG A 301 -4.91 14.55 -10.44
CA ARG A 301 -3.70 14.80 -9.67
C ARG A 301 -4.04 15.77 -8.53
N PHE A 302 -3.64 15.41 -7.32
CA PHE A 302 -3.98 16.11 -6.09
C PHE A 302 -2.69 16.52 -5.39
N SER A 303 -2.58 17.80 -5.03
CA SER A 303 -1.45 18.31 -4.27
C SER A 303 -1.47 17.79 -2.84
N THR A 304 -0.31 17.50 -2.31
CA THR A 304 -0.07 17.08 -0.92
C THR A 304 1.39 17.36 -0.59
N ASP A 305 1.87 16.95 0.58
CA ASP A 305 3.26 17.17 0.99
C ASP A 305 3.90 15.86 1.47
N ASP A 306 5.16 15.65 1.10
CA ASP A 306 6.06 14.62 1.62
C ASP A 306 5.44 13.20 1.82
N VAL A 307 4.76 12.65 0.81
CA VAL A 307 4.06 11.37 0.97
C VAL A 307 5.03 10.24 1.34
N SER A 308 4.78 9.54 2.44
CA SER A 308 5.51 8.33 2.85
C SER A 308 4.70 7.05 2.60
N ALA A 309 3.38 7.11 2.81
CA ALA A 309 2.46 6.00 2.63
C ALA A 309 1.05 6.48 2.24
N LEU A 310 0.25 5.57 1.72
CA LEU A 310 -1.08 5.85 1.16
C LEU A 310 -2.03 4.70 1.48
N ALA A 311 -3.29 5.01 1.83
CA ALA A 311 -4.35 4.02 1.93
C ALA A 311 -5.71 4.61 1.53
N VAL A 312 -6.69 3.73 1.27
CA VAL A 312 -8.10 4.14 1.13
C VAL A 312 -8.90 3.52 2.27
N ALA A 313 -9.52 4.37 3.09
CA ALA A 313 -10.31 3.97 4.26
C ALA A 313 -11.56 4.85 4.38
N GLY A 314 -12.70 4.26 4.73
CA GLY A 314 -13.97 5.02 4.86
C GLY A 314 -14.41 5.76 3.59
N GLY A 315 -14.03 5.26 2.41
CA GLY A 315 -14.31 5.97 1.15
C GLY A 315 -13.43 7.19 0.88
N HIS A 316 -12.39 7.40 1.68
CA HIS A 316 -11.45 8.52 1.55
C HIS A 316 -10.03 8.03 1.31
N VAL A 317 -9.24 8.85 0.63
CA VAL A 317 -7.82 8.58 0.40
C VAL A 317 -7.03 9.29 1.50
N TRP A 318 -6.12 8.56 2.12
CA TRP A 318 -5.31 9.04 3.23
C TRP A 318 -3.84 8.98 2.86
N THR A 319 -3.13 10.08 3.07
CA THR A 319 -1.68 10.16 2.96
C THR A 319 -1.05 10.21 4.34
N ALA A 320 0.17 9.70 4.42
CA ALA A 320 1.05 9.92 5.55
C ALA A 320 2.28 10.69 5.09
N THR A 321 2.86 11.47 5.99
CA THR A 321 4.15 12.13 5.80
C THR A 321 5.24 11.42 6.61
N ARG A 322 6.53 11.68 6.32
CA ARG A 322 7.61 11.10 7.13
C ARG A 322 7.66 11.63 8.55
N ASP A 323 7.16 12.85 8.77
CA ASP A 323 7.15 13.43 10.09
C ASP A 323 6.13 12.73 10.99
N GLY A 324 5.04 12.19 10.44
CA GLY A 324 3.97 11.48 11.16
C GLY A 324 2.62 12.18 11.11
N THR A 325 2.44 13.09 10.17
CA THR A 325 1.15 13.67 9.83
C THR A 325 0.37 12.70 8.95
N ILE A 326 -0.89 12.44 9.29
CA ILE A 326 -1.85 11.65 8.52
C ILE A 326 -2.91 12.62 8.01
N ARG A 327 -3.08 12.72 6.69
CA ARG A 327 -4.01 13.66 6.06
C ARG A 327 -5.03 12.92 5.22
N ARG A 328 -6.27 13.37 5.28
CA ARG A 328 -7.30 12.97 4.33
C ARG A 328 -7.19 13.87 3.11
N LEU A 329 -6.94 13.28 1.95
CA LEU A 329 -6.92 14.03 0.70
C LEU A 329 -8.32 14.55 0.37
N ALA A 330 -8.39 15.83 0.02
CA ALA A 330 -9.56 16.46 -0.58
C ALA A 330 -9.71 15.99 -2.05
N ALA A 331 -10.02 14.70 -2.24
CA ALA A 331 -10.19 14.08 -3.54
C ALA A 331 -11.65 13.63 -3.75
N PRO A 332 -12.28 13.97 -4.90
CA PRO A 332 -13.65 13.58 -5.22
C PRO A 332 -13.81 12.07 -5.33
#